data_AF-A0A392N9N8-F1
#
_entry.id   AF-A0A392N9N8-F1
#
_cell.length_a   1.000
_cell.length_b   1.000
_cell.length_c   1.000
_cell.angle_alpha   90.00
_cell.angle_beta   90.00
_cell.angle_gamma   90.00
#
_symmetry.space_group_name_H-M   'P 1'
#
loop_
_entity.id
_entity.type
_entity.pdbx_description
1 polymer ?
#
loop_
_entity_poly.entity_id
_entity_poly.type
_entity_poly.pdbx_seq_one_letter_code
_entity_poly.pdbx_strand_id
1 'polypeptide(L)'
;MASSSTQPSTQNPLNLLDLPPIATIYKSLIVMEDTYVFNIGLLKLRPERMVDFESLKINGFDFEEMFTAQGWNKYFDMLNGPIYTRMVKEFWMKAHVFDKVSARMEEEKAIKENPSLAGKTRAEMGLCDFNETVVKFVLAGIEITISRAHIAKLLGIRDAGKRIADYKNEVYYRQSIKKELYEDESLAGKSKFMKDFYVVLFKVLINNIIPRGG
;
A
#
# COMPACT_ATOMS: atom_id res chain seq x y z
N MET A 1 -25.01 -18.20 34.36
CA MET A 1 -24.16 -18.63 33.23
C MET A 1 -25.05 -18.69 32.01
N ALA A 2 -24.88 -17.77 31.07
CA ALA A 2 -25.62 -17.77 29.81
C ALA A 2 -24.59 -17.94 28.70
N SER A 3 -24.66 -19.10 28.06
CA SER A 3 -23.76 -19.54 27.00
C SER A 3 -24.03 -18.73 25.74
N SER A 4 -23.06 -17.93 25.31
CA SER A 4 -23.08 -17.28 24.00
C SER A 4 -22.92 -18.34 22.91
N SER A 5 -24.00 -18.62 22.18
CA SER A 5 -23.93 -19.40 20.94
C SER A 5 -23.28 -18.54 19.86
N THR A 6 -21.98 -18.74 19.63
CA THR A 6 -21.30 -18.26 18.44
C THR A 6 -21.92 -18.99 17.24
N GLN A 7 -22.64 -18.25 16.38
CA GLN A 7 -23.03 -18.78 15.09
C GLN A 7 -21.76 -19.02 14.26
N PRO A 8 -21.64 -20.17 13.56
CA PRO A 8 -20.50 -20.45 12.70
C PRO A 8 -20.50 -19.46 11.53
N SER A 9 -19.37 -18.83 11.27
CA SER A 9 -19.14 -18.03 10.08
C SER A 9 -19.39 -18.91 8.85
N THR A 10 -20.41 -18.58 8.07
CA THR A 10 -20.65 -19.17 6.75
C THR A 10 -19.47 -18.81 5.86
N GLN A 11 -18.51 -19.73 5.72
CA GLN A 11 -17.48 -19.65 4.69
C GLN A 11 -18.16 -19.64 3.33
N ASN A 12 -18.04 -18.51 2.62
CA ASN A 12 -18.50 -18.38 1.25
C ASN A 12 -17.61 -19.28 0.38
N PRO A 13 -18.13 -20.36 -0.26
CA PRO A 13 -17.31 -21.34 -0.96
C PRO A 13 -16.53 -20.77 -2.17
N LEU A 14 -16.86 -19.56 -2.61
CA LEU A 14 -16.16 -18.82 -3.66
C LEU A 14 -15.00 -17.95 -3.14
N ASN A 15 -14.79 -17.86 -1.83
CA ASN A 15 -13.70 -17.11 -1.20
C ASN A 15 -12.59 -18.04 -0.71
N LEU A 16 -11.97 -18.77 -1.63
CA LEU A 16 -10.86 -19.69 -1.35
C LEU A 16 -9.65 -19.04 -0.68
N LEU A 17 -9.54 -17.70 -0.76
CA LEU A 17 -8.40 -16.94 -0.24
C LEU A 17 -8.67 -16.30 1.13
N ASP A 18 -9.90 -16.40 1.64
CA ASP A 18 -10.37 -15.73 2.86
C ASP A 18 -10.06 -14.22 2.87
N LEU A 19 -10.29 -13.57 1.72
CA LEU A 19 -10.06 -12.13 1.53
C LEU A 19 -11.38 -11.36 1.48
N PRO A 20 -11.40 -10.07 1.87
CA PRO A 20 -12.55 -9.22 1.56
C PRO A 20 -12.82 -9.21 0.04
N PRO A 21 -14.05 -8.97 -0.42
CA PRO A 21 -14.34 -8.85 -1.84
C PRO A 21 -13.49 -7.75 -2.50
N ILE A 22 -12.78 -8.09 -3.57
CA ILE A 22 -11.95 -7.13 -4.32
C ILE A 22 -12.77 -6.27 -5.29
N ALA A 23 -13.91 -6.79 -5.77
CA ALA A 23 -14.75 -6.12 -6.75
C ALA A 23 -16.20 -6.05 -6.24
N THR A 24 -16.81 -4.89 -6.40
CA THR A 24 -18.23 -4.67 -6.08
C THR A 24 -19.01 -4.58 -7.39
N ILE A 25 -19.91 -5.54 -7.62
CA ILE A 25 -20.81 -5.53 -8.77
C ILE A 25 -22.12 -4.88 -8.34
N TYR A 26 -22.34 -3.66 -8.84
CA TYR A 26 -23.59 -2.94 -8.64
C TYR A 26 -24.63 -3.35 -9.69
N LYS A 27 -25.91 -3.04 -9.44
CA LYS A 27 -26.99 -3.26 -10.41
C LYS A 27 -26.80 -2.48 -11.73
N SER A 28 -25.98 -1.44 -11.70
CA SER A 28 -25.62 -0.60 -12.84
C SER A 28 -24.10 -0.34 -12.85
N LEU A 29 -23.54 -0.08 -14.04
CA LEU A 29 -22.14 0.34 -14.16
C LEU A 29 -21.92 1.68 -13.46
N ILE A 30 -20.81 1.79 -12.74
CA ILE A 30 -20.41 3.04 -12.09
C ILE A 30 -19.53 3.85 -13.05
N VAL A 31 -19.89 5.12 -13.24
CA VAL A 31 -19.00 6.10 -13.88
C VAL A 31 -18.38 6.92 -12.76
N MET A 32 -17.06 6.81 -12.59
CA MET A 32 -16.28 7.62 -11.66
C MET A 32 -15.50 8.65 -12.47
N GLU A 33 -15.52 9.89 -12.01
CA GLU A 33 -14.70 10.96 -12.59
C GLU A 33 -13.21 10.66 -12.39
N ASP A 34 -12.40 11.15 -13.32
CA ASP A 34 -10.96 11.04 -13.19
C ASP A 34 -10.49 11.91 -12.02
N THR A 35 -9.75 11.31 -11.09
CA THR A 35 -9.12 12.04 -9.96
C THR A 35 -8.04 12.98 -10.47
N TYR A 36 -7.44 12.67 -11.62
CA TYR A 36 -6.42 13.47 -12.27
C TYR A 36 -6.89 14.05 -13.61
N VAL A 37 -6.51 15.29 -13.90
CA VAL A 37 -7.03 16.06 -15.06
C VAL A 37 -6.19 15.91 -16.34
N PHE A 38 -5.33 14.88 -16.44
CA PHE A 38 -4.47 14.70 -17.62
C PHE A 38 -5.05 13.68 -18.63
N ASN A 39 -4.74 13.86 -19.91
CA ASN A 39 -5.20 12.93 -20.94
C ASN A 39 -4.49 11.57 -20.80
N ILE A 40 -5.25 10.48 -20.65
CA ILE A 40 -4.74 9.11 -20.52
C ILE A 40 -3.83 8.66 -21.67
N GLY A 41 -4.03 9.21 -22.87
CA GLY A 41 -3.20 8.99 -24.06
C GLY A 41 -1.80 9.59 -23.95
N LEU A 42 -1.61 10.61 -23.10
CA LEU A 42 -0.31 11.24 -22.86
C LEU A 42 0.54 10.47 -21.84
N LEU A 43 -0.05 9.55 -21.07
CA LEU A 43 0.70 8.72 -20.14
C LEU A 43 1.67 7.78 -20.89
N LYS A 44 2.97 7.93 -20.62
CA LYS A 44 4.01 7.02 -21.10
C LYS A 44 4.50 6.17 -19.93
N LEU A 45 4.26 4.86 -19.99
CA LEU A 45 4.79 3.93 -19.01
C LEU A 45 6.21 3.53 -19.42
N ARG A 46 7.14 3.60 -18.47
CA ARG A 46 8.51 3.11 -18.60
C ARG A 46 8.66 1.89 -17.70
N PRO A 47 8.63 0.67 -18.25
CA PRO A 47 8.89 -0.53 -17.47
C PRO A 47 10.41 -0.59 -17.21
N GLU A 48 10.79 -0.39 -15.95
CA GLU A 48 12.18 -0.51 -15.49
C GLU A 48 12.20 -1.50 -14.34
N ARG A 49 13.29 -2.28 -14.21
CA ARG A 49 13.50 -3.08 -13.00
C ARG A 49 13.63 -2.12 -11.84
N MET A 50 12.82 -2.30 -10.79
CA MET A 50 12.86 -1.38 -9.66
C MET A 50 14.24 -1.40 -8.97
N VAL A 51 14.87 -2.57 -8.88
CA VAL A 51 16.25 -2.74 -8.42
C VAL A 51 16.95 -3.75 -9.33
N ASP A 52 18.09 -3.34 -9.89
CA ASP A 52 18.93 -4.20 -10.72
C ASP A 52 20.08 -4.80 -9.88
N PHE A 53 19.77 -5.89 -9.17
CA PHE A 53 20.73 -6.55 -8.28
C PHE A 53 21.97 -7.08 -9.02
N GLU A 54 21.82 -7.51 -10.27
CA GLU A 54 22.92 -8.03 -11.08
C GLU A 54 23.95 -6.94 -11.38
N SER A 55 23.49 -5.78 -11.86
CA SER A 55 24.35 -4.63 -12.12
C SER A 55 25.00 -4.10 -10.83
N LEU A 56 24.26 -4.01 -9.73
CA LEU A 56 24.81 -3.59 -8.44
C LEU A 56 25.93 -4.52 -7.97
N LYS A 57 25.71 -5.84 -8.06
CA LYS A 57 26.70 -6.87 -7.68
C LYS A 57 27.98 -6.78 -8.50
N ILE A 58 27.87 -6.61 -9.83
CA ILE A 58 29.04 -6.43 -10.73
C ILE A 58 29.87 -5.19 -10.33
N ASN A 59 29.23 -4.16 -9.77
CA ASN A 59 29.88 -2.94 -9.30
C ASN A 59 30.33 -2.99 -7.82
N GLY A 60 30.34 -4.17 -7.19
CA GLY A 60 30.80 -4.36 -5.81
C GLY A 60 29.75 -4.07 -4.74
N PHE A 61 28.48 -3.93 -5.12
CA PHE A 61 27.37 -3.67 -4.21
C PHE A 61 26.41 -4.86 -4.17
N ASP A 62 26.77 -5.93 -3.45
CA ASP A 62 25.91 -7.09 -3.27
C ASP A 62 24.97 -6.92 -2.06
N PHE A 63 23.69 -6.66 -2.33
CA PHE A 63 22.64 -6.53 -1.31
C PHE A 63 21.67 -7.73 -1.30
N GLU A 64 21.85 -8.68 -2.21
CA GLU A 64 20.85 -9.71 -2.51
C GLU A 64 20.54 -10.56 -1.27
N GLU A 65 21.58 -10.93 -0.52
CA GLU A 65 21.46 -11.70 0.72
C GLU A 65 20.67 -10.92 1.80
N MET A 66 20.89 -9.60 1.92
CA MET A 66 20.20 -8.78 2.91
C MET A 66 18.68 -8.75 2.66
N PHE A 67 18.26 -8.63 1.41
CA PHE A 67 16.84 -8.63 1.04
C PHE A 67 16.23 -10.04 1.11
N THR A 68 16.99 -11.05 0.69
CA THR A 68 16.57 -12.46 0.78
C THR A 68 16.34 -12.88 2.23
N ALA A 69 17.27 -12.56 3.13
CA ALA A 69 17.16 -12.87 4.56
C ALA A 69 15.93 -12.22 5.22
N GLN A 70 15.49 -11.08 4.70
CA GLN A 70 14.29 -10.38 5.17
C GLN A 70 13.00 -10.84 4.46
N GLY A 71 13.09 -11.74 3.47
CA GLY A 71 11.94 -12.27 2.72
C GLY A 71 11.40 -11.33 1.63
N TRP A 72 12.22 -10.42 1.10
CA TRP A 72 11.76 -9.39 0.15
C TRP A 72 11.71 -9.87 -1.31
N ASN A 73 12.16 -11.08 -1.62
CA ASN A 73 12.27 -11.57 -3.00
C ASN A 73 10.92 -11.49 -3.73
N LYS A 74 9.84 -11.93 -3.07
CA LYS A 74 8.48 -11.84 -3.63
C LYS A 74 8.03 -10.41 -3.92
N TYR A 75 8.45 -9.45 -3.11
CA TYR A 75 8.15 -8.04 -3.32
C TYR A 75 8.82 -7.54 -4.61
N PHE A 76 10.11 -7.82 -4.80
CA PHE A 76 10.81 -7.42 -6.02
C PHE A 76 10.31 -8.17 -7.27
N ASP A 77 10.00 -9.46 -7.15
CA ASP A 77 9.42 -10.24 -8.24
C ASP A 77 8.07 -9.65 -8.69
N MET A 78 7.21 -9.28 -7.73
CA MET A 78 5.94 -8.62 -7.99
C MET A 78 6.12 -7.29 -8.75
N LEU A 79 7.10 -6.47 -8.34
CA LEU A 79 7.37 -5.18 -8.97
C LEU A 79 7.87 -5.30 -10.41
N ASN A 80 8.59 -6.38 -10.70
CA ASN A 80 9.12 -6.68 -12.03
C ASN A 80 8.13 -7.51 -12.88
N GLY A 81 6.93 -7.77 -12.36
CA GLY A 81 5.91 -8.58 -13.02
C GLY A 81 5.34 -7.97 -14.31
N PRO A 82 4.45 -8.68 -15.01
CA PRO A 82 3.84 -8.18 -16.23
C PRO A 82 3.03 -6.90 -15.97
N ILE A 83 3.27 -5.88 -16.80
CA ILE A 83 2.57 -4.59 -16.70
C ILE A 83 1.39 -4.56 -17.66
N TYR A 84 0.18 -4.59 -17.12
CA TYR A 84 -1.05 -4.34 -17.88
C TYR A 84 -1.21 -2.84 -18.12
N THR A 85 -0.54 -2.33 -19.14
CA THR A 85 -0.38 -0.89 -19.40
C THR A 85 -1.68 -0.10 -19.36
N ARG A 86 -2.75 -0.60 -20.00
CA ARG A 86 -4.07 0.06 -19.98
C ARG A 86 -4.68 0.10 -18.58
N MET A 87 -4.64 -1.01 -17.85
CA MET A 87 -5.17 -1.10 -16.49
C MET A 87 -4.41 -0.17 -15.55
N VAL A 88 -3.07 -0.11 -15.66
CA VAL A 88 -2.23 0.80 -14.86
C VAL A 88 -2.58 2.26 -15.15
N LYS A 89 -2.78 2.63 -16.42
CA LYS A 89 -3.23 3.97 -16.78
C LYS A 89 -4.60 4.30 -16.19
N GLU A 90 -5.59 3.42 -16.34
CA GLU A 90 -6.93 3.63 -15.79
C GLU A 90 -6.91 3.69 -14.25
N PHE A 91 -6.09 2.87 -13.61
CA PHE A 91 -5.85 2.93 -12.17
C PHE A 91 -5.30 4.30 -11.77
N TRP A 92 -4.22 4.78 -12.40
CA TRP A 92 -3.65 6.09 -12.07
C TRP A 92 -4.61 7.26 -12.29
N MET A 93 -5.50 7.17 -13.28
CA MET A 93 -6.50 8.20 -13.54
C MET A 93 -7.59 8.26 -12.47
N LYS A 94 -7.99 7.13 -11.91
CA LYS A 94 -9.24 6.97 -11.13
C LYS A 94 -9.04 6.54 -9.68
N ALA A 95 -7.83 6.11 -9.33
CA ALA A 95 -7.56 5.61 -7.99
C ALA A 95 -7.52 6.76 -6.98
N HIS A 96 -8.18 6.52 -5.85
CA HIS A 96 -8.13 7.41 -4.70
C HIS A 96 -8.04 6.59 -3.42
N VAL A 97 -7.54 7.24 -2.36
CA VAL A 97 -7.49 6.66 -1.03
C VAL A 97 -8.80 6.97 -0.32
N PHE A 98 -9.50 5.94 0.10
CA PHE A 98 -10.68 6.05 0.96
C PHE A 98 -10.24 5.81 2.40
N ASP A 99 -10.04 6.89 3.15
CA ASP A 99 -9.67 6.87 4.56
C ASP A 99 -10.80 7.40 5.45
N LYS A 100 -10.52 7.52 6.76
CA LYS A 100 -11.49 8.01 7.74
C LYS A 100 -11.97 9.44 7.45
N VAL A 101 -11.10 10.27 6.86
CA VAL A 101 -11.45 11.65 6.51
C VAL A 101 -12.37 11.65 5.31
N SER A 102 -12.06 10.86 4.26
CA SER A 102 -12.92 10.65 3.10
C SER A 102 -14.31 10.15 3.50
N ALA A 103 -14.37 9.16 4.41
CA ALA A 103 -15.63 8.65 4.93
C ALA A 103 -16.47 9.74 5.63
N ARG A 104 -15.85 10.58 6.47
CA ARG A 104 -16.54 11.69 7.15
C ARG A 104 -17.02 12.76 6.17
N MET A 105 -16.21 13.10 5.16
CA MET A 105 -16.61 14.07 4.13
C MET A 105 -17.81 13.59 3.31
N GLU A 106 -17.91 12.28 3.05
CA GLU A 106 -19.08 11.67 2.40
C GLU A 106 -20.35 11.81 3.24
N GLU A 107 -20.27 11.59 4.55
CA GLU A 107 -21.38 11.81 5.49
C GLU A 107 -21.80 13.28 5.54
N GLU A 108 -20.84 14.19 5.69
CA GLU A 108 -21.08 15.63 5.72
C GLU A 108 -21.76 16.11 4.41
N LYS A 109 -21.33 15.57 3.26
CA LYS A 109 -21.95 15.84 1.96
C LYS A 109 -23.37 15.30 1.89
N ALA A 110 -23.61 14.06 2.33
CA ALA A 110 -24.96 13.47 2.34
C ALA A 110 -25.93 14.25 3.25
N ILE A 111 -25.47 14.72 4.42
CA ILE A 111 -26.26 15.56 5.32
C ILE A 111 -26.53 16.93 4.70
N LYS A 112 -25.55 17.51 4.00
CA LYS A 112 -25.73 18.78 3.29
C LYS A 112 -26.78 18.69 2.17
N GLU A 113 -26.78 17.58 1.43
CA GLU A 113 -27.78 17.30 0.39
C GLU A 113 -29.15 16.95 0.97
N ASN A 114 -29.18 16.27 2.13
CA ASN A 114 -30.40 15.91 2.84
C ASN A 114 -30.24 16.08 4.37
N PRO A 115 -30.67 17.22 4.93
CA PRO A 115 -30.53 17.52 6.37
C PRO A 115 -31.22 16.52 7.31
N SER A 116 -32.21 15.75 6.82
CA SER A 116 -32.89 14.72 7.61
C SER A 116 -32.00 13.51 7.95
N LEU A 117 -30.83 13.41 7.32
CA LEU A 117 -29.84 12.38 7.61
C LEU A 117 -28.98 12.70 8.84
N ALA A 118 -29.06 13.92 9.39
CA ALA A 118 -28.30 14.28 10.58
C ALA A 118 -28.58 13.31 11.75
N GLY A 119 -27.51 12.77 12.36
CA GLY A 119 -27.60 11.83 13.47
C GLY A 119 -27.88 10.37 13.07
N LYS A 120 -28.05 10.06 11.78
CA LYS A 120 -28.17 8.68 11.29
C LYS A 120 -26.80 8.01 11.15
N THR A 121 -26.81 6.69 11.14
CA THR A 121 -25.65 5.85 10.81
C THR A 121 -25.36 5.86 9.31
N ARG A 122 -24.14 5.47 8.91
CA ARG A 122 -23.74 5.37 7.49
C ARG A 122 -24.68 4.47 6.69
N ALA A 123 -25.01 3.30 7.25
CA ALA A 123 -25.94 2.36 6.63
C ALA A 123 -27.34 2.97 6.41
N GLU A 124 -27.86 3.73 7.38
CA GLU A 124 -29.15 4.44 7.25
C GLU A 124 -29.10 5.60 6.25
N MET A 125 -27.92 6.17 6.01
CA MET A 125 -27.68 7.14 4.94
C MET A 125 -27.50 6.48 3.56
N GLY A 126 -27.44 5.15 3.49
CA GLY A 126 -27.12 4.40 2.27
C GLY A 126 -25.64 4.43 1.89
N LEU A 127 -24.76 4.81 2.82
CA LEU A 127 -23.31 4.86 2.62
C LEU A 127 -22.66 3.54 3.09
N CYS A 128 -21.56 3.14 2.43
CA CYS A 128 -20.80 1.96 2.84
C CYS A 128 -20.11 2.20 4.19
N ASP A 129 -20.07 1.19 5.06
CA ASP A 129 -19.33 1.28 6.33
C ASP A 129 -17.83 1.53 6.11
N PHE A 130 -17.24 2.32 7.00
CA PHE A 130 -15.79 2.52 7.04
C PHE A 130 -15.15 1.52 8.01
N ASN A 131 -14.49 0.51 7.46
CA ASN A 131 -13.80 -0.52 8.25
C ASN A 131 -12.29 -0.29 8.33
N GLU A 132 -11.68 0.09 7.21
CA GLU A 132 -10.24 0.35 7.10
C GLU A 132 -9.96 1.34 5.98
N THR A 133 -8.74 1.88 5.95
CA THR A 133 -8.26 2.65 4.80
C THR A 133 -8.01 1.71 3.63
N VAL A 134 -8.62 2.01 2.48
CA VAL A 134 -8.50 1.21 1.26
C VAL A 134 -8.17 2.09 0.06
N VAL A 135 -7.64 1.48 -1.00
CA VAL A 135 -7.55 2.14 -2.31
C VAL A 135 -8.76 1.71 -3.13
N LYS A 136 -9.48 2.69 -3.69
CA LYS A 136 -10.64 2.45 -4.55
C LYS A 136 -10.38 3.02 -5.94
N PHE A 137 -10.83 2.29 -6.96
CA PHE A 137 -10.84 2.77 -8.34
C PHE A 137 -11.92 2.05 -9.15
N VAL A 138 -12.29 2.59 -10.31
CA VAL A 138 -13.25 1.95 -11.21
C VAL A 138 -12.55 1.47 -12.48
N LEU A 139 -12.64 0.17 -12.73
CA LEU A 139 -12.12 -0.47 -13.94
C LEU A 139 -13.30 -0.99 -14.77
N ALA A 140 -13.47 -0.47 -15.99
CA ALA A 140 -14.57 -0.85 -16.89
C ALA A 140 -15.98 -0.82 -16.24
N GLY A 141 -16.23 0.12 -15.32
CA GLY A 141 -17.51 0.28 -14.63
C GLY A 141 -17.70 -0.60 -13.39
N ILE A 142 -16.68 -1.38 -13.02
CA ILE A 142 -16.62 -2.20 -11.81
C ILE A 142 -15.78 -1.47 -10.76
N GLU A 143 -16.32 -1.26 -9.56
CA GLU A 143 -15.55 -0.72 -8.45
C GLU A 143 -14.62 -1.79 -7.90
N ILE A 144 -13.34 -1.46 -7.83
CA ILE A 144 -12.29 -2.31 -7.27
C ILE A 144 -11.82 -1.68 -5.95
N THR A 145 -11.70 -2.51 -4.91
CA THR A 145 -11.22 -2.12 -3.59
C THR A 145 -9.99 -2.94 -3.21
N ILE A 146 -8.86 -2.27 -2.99
CA ILE A 146 -7.61 -2.88 -2.51
C ILE A 146 -7.46 -2.57 -1.02
N SER A 147 -7.55 -3.60 -0.18
CA SER A 147 -7.33 -3.53 1.26
C SER A 147 -5.91 -3.94 1.64
N ARG A 148 -5.57 -3.79 2.93
CA ARG A 148 -4.30 -4.29 3.47
C ARG A 148 -4.18 -5.80 3.30
N ALA A 149 -5.27 -6.54 3.50
CA ALA A 149 -5.32 -7.99 3.34
C ALA A 149 -4.99 -8.44 1.91
N HIS A 150 -5.46 -7.70 0.89
CA HIS A 150 -5.09 -7.98 -0.51
C HIS A 150 -3.58 -7.86 -0.74
N ILE A 151 -2.97 -6.81 -0.21
CA ILE A 151 -1.52 -6.58 -0.34
C ILE A 151 -0.74 -7.66 0.43
N ALA A 152 -1.13 -7.98 1.66
CA ALA A 152 -0.49 -9.03 2.46
C ALA A 152 -0.53 -10.38 1.74
N LYS A 153 -1.67 -10.73 1.14
CA LYS A 153 -1.81 -11.95 0.35
C LYS A 153 -0.92 -11.95 -0.89
N LEU A 154 -0.88 -10.84 -1.63
CA LEU A 154 -0.04 -10.68 -2.81
C LEU A 154 1.45 -10.87 -2.48
N LEU A 155 1.89 -10.35 -1.34
CA LEU A 155 3.26 -10.51 -0.84
C LEU A 155 3.52 -11.89 -0.20
N GLY A 156 2.49 -12.69 0.01
CA GLY A 156 2.59 -13.98 0.69
C GLY A 156 3.00 -13.87 2.16
N ILE A 157 2.61 -12.78 2.82
CA ILE A 157 2.86 -12.53 4.24
C ILE A 157 1.54 -12.57 5.03
N ARG A 158 1.65 -12.68 6.37
CA ARG A 158 0.48 -12.57 7.24
C ARG A 158 -0.02 -11.12 7.25
N ASP A 159 -1.33 -10.93 7.25
CA ASP A 159 -1.95 -9.61 7.46
C ASP A 159 -1.87 -9.17 8.93
N ALA A 160 -0.64 -9.06 9.43
CA ALA A 160 -0.32 -8.70 10.81
C ALA A 160 1.06 -8.08 10.86
N GLY A 161 1.31 -7.25 11.87
CA GLY A 161 2.60 -6.62 12.05
C GLY A 161 2.50 -5.40 12.96
N LYS A 162 3.64 -4.72 13.12
CA LYS A 162 3.72 -3.48 13.88
C LYS A 162 4.21 -2.38 12.96
N ARG A 163 3.81 -1.12 13.18
CA ARG A 163 4.22 -0.03 12.31
C ARG A 163 5.65 0.32 12.63
N ILE A 164 6.51 0.41 11.62
CA ILE A 164 7.92 0.81 11.80
C ILE A 164 8.03 2.18 12.50
N ALA A 165 7.07 3.08 12.26
CA ALA A 165 7.01 4.39 12.90
C ALA A 165 6.93 4.31 14.44
N ASP A 166 6.35 3.24 15.00
CA ASP A 166 6.22 3.04 16.44
C ASP A 166 7.56 2.69 17.10
N TYR A 167 8.56 2.26 16.30
CA TYR A 167 9.89 1.83 16.75
C TYR A 167 10.94 2.93 16.61
N LYS A 168 10.55 4.16 16.21
CA LYS A 168 11.48 5.27 15.95
C LYS A 168 12.38 5.63 17.14
N ASN A 169 11.91 5.34 18.35
CA ASN A 169 12.60 5.65 19.59
C ASN A 169 13.32 4.45 20.20
N GLU A 170 13.29 3.26 19.58
CA GLU A 170 14.10 2.13 20.05
C GLU A 170 15.58 2.42 19.82
N VAL A 171 16.32 2.56 20.93
CA VAL A 171 17.74 2.90 20.92
C VAL A 171 18.65 1.69 21.08
N TYR A 172 18.10 0.50 21.32
CA TYR A 172 18.85 -0.70 21.71
C TYR A 172 20.00 -1.02 20.73
N TYR A 173 19.72 -1.02 19.42
CA TYR A 173 20.72 -1.29 18.40
C TYR A 173 21.41 -0.05 17.83
N ARG A 174 21.08 1.15 18.32
CA ARG A 174 21.42 2.40 17.62
C ARG A 174 22.93 2.65 17.53
N GLN A 175 23.69 2.33 18.58
CA GLN A 175 25.14 2.48 18.57
C GLN A 175 25.81 1.47 17.63
N SER A 176 25.41 0.19 17.69
CA SER A 176 25.93 -0.83 16.79
C SER A 176 25.63 -0.51 15.33
N ILE A 177 24.41 -0.04 15.03
CA ILE A 177 24.03 0.41 13.68
C ILE A 177 24.89 1.60 13.24
N LYS A 178 25.16 2.58 14.12
CA LYS A 178 26.01 3.73 13.77
C LYS A 178 27.45 3.30 13.41
N LYS A 179 28.05 2.42 14.20
CA LYS A 179 29.39 1.85 13.95
C LYS A 179 29.45 1.09 12.62
N GLU A 180 28.38 0.40 12.30
CA GLU A 180 28.30 -0.33 11.05
C GLU A 180 28.18 0.62 9.86
N LEU A 181 27.29 1.63 9.96
CA LEU A 181 26.97 2.53 8.86
C LEU A 181 28.04 3.58 8.54
N TYR A 182 28.83 4.01 9.52
CA TYR A 182 29.74 5.16 9.41
C TYR A 182 31.18 4.77 9.76
N GLU A 183 32.15 5.37 9.06
CA GLU A 183 33.56 5.34 9.51
C GLU A 183 33.76 6.26 10.72
N ASP A 184 33.12 7.43 10.70
CA ASP A 184 33.13 8.41 11.79
C ASP A 184 31.71 8.58 12.38
N GLU A 185 31.49 8.03 13.57
CA GLU A 185 30.21 8.11 14.28
C GLU A 185 29.77 9.54 14.60
N SER A 186 30.70 10.50 14.67
CA SER A 186 30.38 11.92 14.93
C SER A 186 29.62 12.56 13.77
N LEU A 187 29.73 11.98 12.57
CA LEU A 187 29.06 12.43 11.35
C LEU A 187 27.71 11.72 11.12
N ALA A 188 27.27 10.88 12.07
CA ALA A 188 26.03 10.13 11.97
C ALA A 188 24.80 11.02 11.71
N GLY A 189 23.91 10.55 10.84
CA GLY A 189 22.69 11.27 10.43
C GLY A 189 22.80 11.98 9.07
N LYS A 190 23.99 12.03 8.47
CA LYS A 190 24.19 12.56 7.11
C LYS A 190 24.55 11.42 6.17
N SER A 191 23.71 11.16 5.16
CA SER A 191 23.92 10.03 4.25
C SER A 191 25.27 10.08 3.52
N LYS A 192 25.75 11.26 3.13
CA LYS A 192 27.04 11.45 2.43
C LYS A 192 28.29 11.02 3.21
N PHE A 193 28.16 10.74 4.51
CA PHE A 193 29.26 10.31 5.37
C PHE A 193 29.12 8.85 5.81
N MET A 194 28.10 8.13 5.34
CA MET A 194 28.03 6.68 5.49
C MET A 194 29.12 6.01 4.66
N LYS A 195 29.48 4.77 4.98
CA LYS A 195 30.32 3.94 4.10
C LYS A 195 29.64 3.79 2.74
N ASP A 196 30.42 3.74 1.67
CA ASP A 196 29.91 3.77 0.28
C ASP A 196 28.83 2.70 0.03
N PHE A 197 29.02 1.50 0.58
CA PHE A 197 28.05 0.41 0.54
C PHE A 197 26.66 0.84 1.04
N TYR A 198 26.61 1.52 2.19
CA TYR A 198 25.36 1.98 2.79
C TYR A 198 24.81 3.24 2.13
N VAL A 199 25.64 4.06 1.49
CA VAL A 199 25.15 5.18 0.66
C VAL A 199 24.32 4.65 -0.50
N VAL A 200 24.82 3.62 -1.19
CA VAL A 200 24.11 2.99 -2.31
C VAL A 200 22.86 2.28 -1.82
N LEU A 201 22.94 1.48 -0.75
CA LEU A 201 21.77 0.84 -0.15
C LEU A 201 20.71 1.87 0.27
N PHE A 202 21.12 2.95 0.94
CA PHE A 202 20.21 4.02 1.35
C PHE A 202 19.49 4.62 0.14
N LYS A 203 20.19 4.89 -0.96
CA LYS A 203 19.58 5.37 -2.21
C LYS A 203 18.57 4.36 -2.79
N VAL A 204 18.89 3.07 -2.78
CA VAL A 204 17.95 2.02 -3.20
C VAL A 204 16.69 2.05 -2.32
N LEU A 205 16.84 2.11 -0.99
CA LEU A 205 15.72 2.13 -0.06
C LEU A 205 14.82 3.37 -0.26
N ILE A 206 15.36 4.58 -0.32
CA ILE A 206 14.55 5.82 -0.40
C ILE A 206 13.90 6.07 -1.77
N ASN A 207 14.41 5.42 -2.83
CA ASN A 207 13.88 5.58 -4.18
C ASN A 207 12.81 4.54 -4.50
N ASN A 208 12.91 3.36 -3.90
CA ASN A 208 12.13 2.19 -4.33
C ASN A 208 11.21 1.62 -3.24
N ILE A 209 11.51 1.86 -1.97
CA ILE A 209 10.92 1.09 -0.87
C ILE A 209 10.24 2.01 0.14
N ILE A 210 10.97 3.02 0.61
CA ILE A 210 10.48 3.90 1.67
C ILE A 210 9.67 5.01 1.02
N PRO A 211 8.37 5.14 1.34
CA PRO A 211 7.57 6.24 0.84
C PRO A 211 8.18 7.56 1.30
N ARG A 212 8.46 8.46 0.36
CA ARG A 212 8.90 9.81 0.69
C ARG A 212 7.69 10.57 1.23
N GLY A 213 7.77 11.03 2.47
CA GLY A 213 6.83 12.02 2.98
C GLY A 213 6.98 13.30 2.16
N GLY A 214 5.92 13.70 1.47
CA GLY A 214 5.74 15.07 0.99
C GLY A 214 5.33 15.99 2.12
#